data_AF-A0A3M2GF65-F1
#
_entry.id   AF-A0A3M2GF65-F1
#
_cell.length_a   1.000
_cell.length_b   1.000
_cell.length_c   1.000
_cell.angle_alpha   90.00
_cell.angle_beta   90.00
_cell.angle_gamma   90.00
#
_symmetry.space_group_name_H-M   'P 1'
#
loop_
_entity.id
_entity.type
_entity.pdbx_description
1 polymer ?
#
loop_
_entity_poly.entity_id
_entity_poly.type
_entity_poly.pdbx_seq_one_letter_code
_entity_poly.pdbx_strand_id
1 'polypeptide(L)'
;AERLEYQHSDLDLIEHMHPPYTAMVTKLSAAGLASMALAPETPQAPLMVRDVGDGTSLHLSWTVTNTEPDFAGYRVAWRYADSLFYEQIVPVGMVTEFTLTGLTPDAPIYISYSALDTAGNESIFSQEVLEAPNQIPQTPIGLASTSTPAGVELSWLPNNELDLAGYTITRTAPDGSTQTFEVDSTTTAFLDNTLQPHILYQYTLQARDNDGNLSPPTDVVYGQLATHDQGIMILDASRDGPGVPILPTDEQVDNFYATILSDFNIARQWDIADSARGITDADMAPFSTVIIHTDVRLPSHLLSSDTLALRKYLQNGGKLLLIGWEAIFSVSENGETIKTFFPGEFVYDYLKTDRVERAAGSDFRGADPLISGAGYPPISVDSVKIPNFGGNLLGMEAFRSLVDTLNTEAIYAYRSSAQPPSPLHGVPVALRHLTGTLQVVVIDFPLYYMEEPQARQAITQALLDLGETTGIGDEDTGVNAPVHFELHQNYPNPFNPSTVIRYALPQTADVRLEIYNLLGQRIATLVNRRQTRGRYTVIWDGRDQSGKPVASGIYLYRLEADHFVQVRKLVLLR
;
A
#
# COMPACT_ATOMS: atom_id res chain seq x y z
N ALA A 1 -55.67 22.98 -18.79
CA ALA A 1 -55.98 21.53 -18.77
C ALA A 1 -56.10 21.01 -20.20
N GLU A 2 -55.04 21.17 -21.02
CA GLU A 2 -54.99 20.77 -22.43
C GLU A 2 -53.71 19.94 -22.67
N ARG A 3 -53.60 18.80 -21.99
CA ARG A 3 -52.49 17.87 -22.18
C ARG A 3 -53.00 16.44 -21.98
N LEU A 4 -52.58 15.53 -22.88
CA LEU A 4 -52.59 14.06 -22.79
C LEU A 4 -53.72 13.26 -23.49
N GLU A 5 -54.12 13.56 -24.72
CA GLU A 5 -55.07 12.68 -25.47
C GLU A 5 -54.41 11.57 -26.33
N TYR A 6 -53.07 11.52 -26.42
CA TYR A 6 -52.35 10.62 -27.35
C TYR A 6 -51.11 9.92 -26.77
N GLN A 7 -51.01 9.74 -25.45
CA GLN A 7 -49.98 8.88 -24.88
C GLN A 7 -50.46 7.43 -24.86
N HIS A 8 -49.65 6.53 -25.43
CA HIS A 8 -49.90 5.10 -25.49
C HIS A 8 -49.94 4.48 -24.09
N SER A 9 -50.88 3.57 -23.86
CA SER A 9 -50.95 2.75 -22.64
C SER A 9 -50.97 1.26 -22.97
N ASP A 10 -50.74 0.42 -21.97
CA ASP A 10 -50.79 -1.04 -22.06
C ASP A 10 -52.20 -1.58 -22.42
N LEU A 11 -53.20 -0.69 -22.57
CA LEU A 11 -54.59 -0.96 -22.97
C LEU A 11 -54.91 -0.57 -24.43
N ASP A 12 -53.93 -0.14 -25.22
CA ASP A 12 -54.15 0.28 -26.62
C ASP A 12 -54.53 -0.91 -27.52
N LEU A 13 -55.83 -1.15 -27.71
CA LEU A 13 -56.36 -2.08 -28.70
C LEU A 13 -56.32 -1.45 -30.10
N ILE A 14 -56.15 -2.26 -31.17
CA ILE A 14 -56.15 -1.81 -32.59
C ILE A 14 -57.37 -0.93 -32.91
N GLU A 15 -58.51 -1.19 -32.27
CA GLU A 15 -59.77 -0.44 -32.44
C GLU A 15 -59.74 1.01 -31.90
N HIS A 16 -58.73 1.36 -31.10
CA HIS A 16 -58.53 2.70 -30.53
C HIS A 16 -57.36 3.47 -31.15
N MET A 17 -56.65 2.89 -32.13
CA MET A 17 -55.67 3.65 -32.91
C MET A 17 -56.37 4.75 -33.71
N HIS A 18 -55.85 5.98 -33.66
CA HIS A 18 -56.33 7.09 -34.47
C HIS A 18 -55.60 7.09 -35.83
N PRO A 19 -56.16 6.55 -36.93
CA PRO A 19 -55.41 6.28 -38.16
C PRO A 19 -54.74 7.52 -38.79
N PRO A 20 -55.33 8.73 -38.74
CA PRO A 20 -54.64 9.94 -39.19
C PRO A 20 -53.39 10.27 -38.36
N TYR A 21 -53.40 10.00 -37.06
CA TYR A 21 -52.25 10.25 -36.17
C TYR A 21 -51.15 9.23 -36.43
N THR A 22 -51.50 7.94 -36.53
CA THR A 22 -50.55 6.88 -36.89
C THR A 22 -49.94 7.11 -38.28
N ALA A 23 -50.75 7.56 -39.25
CA ALA A 23 -50.25 7.95 -40.57
C ALA A 23 -49.33 9.19 -40.50
N MET A 24 -49.61 10.14 -39.60
CA MET A 24 -48.74 11.29 -39.36
C MET A 24 -47.39 10.86 -38.77
N VAL A 25 -47.38 10.01 -37.74
CA VAL A 25 -46.16 9.45 -37.13
C VAL A 25 -45.36 8.64 -38.15
N THR A 26 -46.04 7.82 -38.97
CA THR A 26 -45.39 7.03 -40.04
C THR A 26 -44.76 7.94 -41.10
N LYS A 27 -45.49 8.98 -41.54
CA LYS A 27 -44.96 9.98 -42.49
C LYS A 27 -43.78 10.75 -41.92
N LEU A 28 -43.86 11.15 -40.64
CA LEU A 28 -42.78 11.84 -39.95
C LEU A 28 -41.53 10.95 -39.84
N SER A 29 -41.71 9.68 -39.50
CA SER A 29 -40.62 8.70 -39.41
C SER A 29 -39.98 8.42 -40.77
N ALA A 30 -40.80 8.26 -41.82
CA ALA A 30 -40.31 8.07 -43.19
C ALA A 30 -39.60 9.32 -43.73
N ALA A 31 -40.10 10.51 -43.42
CA ALA A 31 -39.44 11.77 -43.77
C ALA A 31 -38.10 11.93 -43.02
N GLY A 32 -38.04 11.55 -41.75
CA GLY A 32 -36.79 11.53 -40.98
C GLY A 32 -35.75 10.59 -41.58
N LEU A 33 -36.13 9.35 -41.91
CA LEU A 33 -35.24 8.39 -42.57
C LEU A 33 -34.77 8.88 -43.95
N ALA A 34 -35.67 9.47 -44.73
CA ALA A 34 -35.31 10.06 -46.03
C ALA A 34 -34.33 11.23 -45.88
N SER A 35 -34.52 12.08 -44.86
CA SER A 35 -33.60 13.16 -44.53
C SER A 35 -32.24 12.65 -44.12
N MET A 36 -32.17 11.60 -43.30
CA MET A 36 -30.89 10.97 -42.90
C MET A 36 -30.19 10.29 -44.07
N ALA A 37 -30.93 9.73 -45.02
CA ALA A 37 -30.37 9.10 -46.22
C ALA A 37 -29.78 10.10 -47.22
N LEU A 38 -30.16 11.37 -47.12
CA LEU A 38 -29.62 12.48 -47.92
C LEU A 38 -28.56 13.30 -47.16
N ALA A 39 -28.37 13.02 -45.88
CA ALA A 39 -27.39 13.72 -45.07
C ALA A 39 -25.98 13.22 -45.36
N PRO A 40 -24.96 14.10 -45.28
CA PRO A 40 -23.58 13.67 -45.38
C PRO A 40 -23.17 12.75 -44.22
N GLU A 41 -22.06 12.05 -44.39
CA GLU A 41 -21.44 11.21 -43.39
C GLU A 41 -21.17 11.98 -42.09
N THR A 42 -21.52 11.34 -40.99
CA THR A 42 -21.28 11.86 -39.63
C THR A 42 -19.78 12.00 -39.41
N PRO A 43 -19.30 13.15 -38.89
CA PRO A 43 -17.89 13.28 -38.54
C PRO A 43 -17.44 12.19 -37.56
N GLN A 44 -16.42 11.42 -37.96
CA GLN A 44 -15.86 10.32 -37.16
C GLN A 44 -14.60 10.74 -36.41
N ALA A 45 -13.93 11.82 -36.84
CA ALA A 45 -12.76 12.31 -36.14
C ALA A 45 -13.15 12.83 -34.74
N PRO A 46 -12.36 12.50 -33.70
CA PRO A 46 -12.59 13.05 -32.37
C PRO A 46 -12.43 14.57 -32.42
N LEU A 47 -13.39 15.27 -31.80
CA LEU A 47 -13.32 16.71 -31.59
C LEU A 47 -12.31 16.99 -30.47
N MET A 48 -11.22 17.66 -30.80
CA MET A 48 -10.25 18.11 -29.81
C MET A 48 -10.66 19.49 -29.30
N VAL A 49 -10.86 19.61 -27.99
CA VAL A 49 -11.21 20.86 -27.31
C VAL A 49 -10.05 21.22 -26.38
N ARG A 50 -9.56 22.45 -26.47
CA ARG A 50 -8.51 22.98 -25.59
C ARG A 50 -8.98 24.29 -24.99
N ASP A 51 -8.77 24.42 -23.69
CA ASP A 51 -9.01 25.68 -22.99
C ASP A 51 -8.02 26.75 -23.46
N VAL A 52 -8.55 27.95 -23.73
CA VAL A 52 -7.74 29.12 -24.06
C VAL A 52 -7.17 29.76 -22.79
N GLY A 53 -7.83 29.58 -21.64
CA GLY A 53 -7.43 30.12 -20.34
C GLY A 53 -7.92 31.54 -20.05
N ASP A 54 -8.72 32.13 -20.95
CA ASP A 54 -9.29 33.47 -20.75
C ASP A 54 -10.64 33.44 -20.00
N GLY A 55 -11.12 32.26 -19.61
CA GLY A 55 -12.42 32.05 -18.99
C GLY A 55 -13.63 32.23 -19.91
N THR A 56 -13.46 32.51 -21.20
CA THR A 56 -14.58 32.82 -22.10
C THR A 56 -14.51 32.15 -23.46
N SER A 57 -13.41 31.44 -23.74
CA SER A 57 -13.11 30.89 -25.05
C SER A 57 -12.61 29.45 -24.97
N LEU A 58 -12.98 28.64 -25.96
CA LEU A 58 -12.47 27.28 -26.16
C LEU A 58 -12.00 27.11 -27.61
N HIS A 59 -10.81 26.55 -27.79
CA HIS A 59 -10.25 26.26 -29.10
C HIS A 59 -10.59 24.82 -29.52
N LEU A 60 -11.27 24.70 -30.66
CA LEU A 60 -11.74 23.44 -31.21
C LEU A 60 -10.90 23.08 -32.44
N SER A 61 -10.54 21.81 -32.57
CA SER A 61 -9.86 21.29 -33.77
C SER A 61 -10.28 19.85 -34.09
N TRP A 62 -10.29 19.49 -35.36
CA TRP A 62 -10.60 18.14 -35.84
C TRP A 62 -9.93 17.85 -37.18
N THR A 63 -9.79 16.58 -37.53
CA THR A 63 -9.25 16.17 -38.84
C THR A 63 -10.38 15.93 -39.84
N VAL A 64 -10.19 16.32 -41.10
CA VAL A 64 -11.16 16.03 -42.16
C VAL A 64 -11.16 14.54 -42.47
N THR A 65 -12.31 13.89 -42.29
CA THR A 65 -12.53 12.48 -42.65
C THR A 65 -13.56 12.31 -43.77
N ASN A 66 -14.37 13.32 -44.05
CA ASN A 66 -15.42 13.24 -45.06
C ASN A 66 -14.83 13.40 -46.47
N THR A 67 -15.12 12.46 -47.36
CA THR A 67 -14.62 12.43 -48.74
C THR A 67 -15.72 12.59 -49.79
N GLU A 68 -16.94 12.92 -49.38
CA GLU A 68 -18.08 13.03 -50.27
C GLU A 68 -17.92 14.20 -51.26
N PRO A 69 -18.30 14.02 -52.54
CA PRO A 69 -18.10 15.06 -53.56
C PRO A 69 -18.89 16.35 -53.32
N ASP A 70 -19.99 16.25 -52.58
CA ASP A 70 -20.92 17.33 -52.25
C ASP A 70 -20.77 17.85 -50.82
N PHE A 71 -19.71 17.44 -50.09
CA PHE A 71 -19.37 18.01 -48.79
C PHE A 71 -19.17 19.55 -48.90
N ALA A 72 -19.78 20.31 -47.98
CA ALA A 72 -19.82 21.77 -48.01
C ALA A 72 -19.26 22.45 -46.73
N GLY A 73 -18.99 21.68 -45.68
CA GLY A 73 -18.33 22.17 -44.46
C GLY A 73 -18.99 21.65 -43.19
N TYR A 74 -18.70 22.32 -42.07
CA TYR A 74 -19.14 21.92 -40.74
C TYR A 74 -20.01 22.97 -40.05
N ARG A 75 -20.77 22.50 -39.05
CA ARG A 75 -21.38 23.31 -37.99
C ARG A 75 -20.89 22.84 -36.63
N VAL A 76 -20.71 23.78 -35.72
CA VAL A 76 -20.41 23.51 -34.31
C VAL A 76 -21.63 23.83 -33.49
N ALA A 77 -22.07 22.90 -32.66
CA ALA A 77 -23.16 23.08 -31.71
C ALA A 77 -22.63 22.98 -30.28
N TRP A 78 -23.19 23.78 -29.38
CA TRP A 78 -22.84 23.69 -27.97
C TRP A 78 -24.03 23.99 -27.05
N ARG A 79 -24.02 23.42 -25.85
CA ARG A 79 -25.03 23.61 -24.80
C ARG A 79 -24.39 23.62 -23.43
N TYR A 80 -24.98 24.32 -22.48
CA TYR A 80 -24.62 24.14 -21.07
C TYR A 80 -24.90 22.71 -20.60
N ALA A 81 -24.08 22.20 -19.68
CA ALA A 81 -24.17 20.83 -19.20
C ALA A 81 -25.51 20.50 -18.53
N ASP A 82 -26.20 21.51 -17.99
CA ASP A 82 -27.52 21.42 -17.36
C ASP A 82 -28.70 21.62 -18.34
N SER A 83 -28.43 21.95 -19.60
CA SER A 83 -29.44 22.16 -20.64
C SER A 83 -29.58 20.94 -21.54
N LEU A 84 -30.81 20.56 -21.91
CA LEU A 84 -31.07 19.54 -22.94
C LEU A 84 -31.01 20.08 -24.37
N PHE A 85 -30.89 21.40 -24.56
CA PHE A 85 -30.95 22.04 -25.86
C PHE A 85 -29.66 22.80 -26.17
N TYR A 86 -29.24 22.76 -27.44
CA TYR A 86 -28.15 23.59 -27.96
C TYR A 86 -28.48 25.07 -27.81
N GLU A 87 -27.55 25.80 -27.21
CA GLU A 87 -27.61 27.25 -27.05
C GLU A 87 -27.36 27.93 -28.39
N GLN A 88 -26.34 27.45 -29.13
CA GLN A 88 -26.06 27.90 -30.49
C GLN A 88 -25.60 26.75 -31.38
N ILE A 89 -25.89 26.90 -32.67
CA ILE A 89 -25.36 26.07 -33.76
C ILE A 89 -24.76 27.03 -34.80
N VAL A 90 -23.44 27.01 -34.93
CA VAL A 90 -22.65 27.99 -35.67
C VAL A 90 -22.09 27.35 -36.94
N PRO A 91 -22.39 27.85 -38.15
CA PRO A 91 -21.73 27.40 -39.37
C PRO A 91 -20.28 27.87 -39.40
N VAL A 92 -19.35 26.93 -39.53
CA VAL A 92 -17.90 27.21 -39.56
C VAL A 92 -17.29 26.96 -40.94
N GLY A 93 -18.04 26.35 -41.86
CA GLY A 93 -17.60 26.10 -43.23
C GLY A 93 -16.51 25.02 -43.30
N MET A 94 -15.56 25.17 -44.22
CA MET A 94 -14.51 24.18 -44.49
C MET A 94 -13.32 24.25 -43.53
N VAL A 95 -13.43 25.00 -42.43
CA VAL A 95 -12.35 25.07 -41.45
C VAL A 95 -12.27 23.78 -40.64
N THR A 96 -11.07 23.49 -40.15
CA THR A 96 -10.78 22.36 -39.25
C THR A 96 -10.44 22.83 -37.84
N GLU A 97 -10.44 24.15 -37.62
CA GLU A 97 -10.18 24.79 -36.35
C GLU A 97 -11.17 25.95 -36.17
N PHE A 98 -11.67 26.12 -34.96
CA PHE A 98 -12.62 27.17 -34.62
C PHE A 98 -12.47 27.55 -33.14
N THR A 99 -12.53 28.84 -32.83
CA THR A 99 -12.55 29.31 -31.44
C THR A 99 -13.96 29.74 -31.07
N LEU A 100 -14.56 29.00 -30.14
CA LEU A 100 -15.84 29.37 -29.55
C LEU A 100 -15.57 30.46 -28.50
N THR A 101 -16.32 31.55 -28.54
CA THR A 101 -16.08 32.74 -27.69
C THR A 101 -17.38 33.22 -27.04
N GLY A 102 -17.27 34.03 -25.98
CA GLY A 102 -18.43 34.61 -25.30
C GLY A 102 -19.15 33.60 -24.40
N LEU A 103 -18.41 32.59 -23.95
CA LEU A 103 -18.87 31.61 -22.99
C LEU A 103 -18.88 32.20 -21.58
N THR A 104 -19.66 31.58 -20.70
CA THR A 104 -19.66 31.94 -19.27
C THR A 104 -18.46 31.26 -18.59
N PRO A 105 -17.61 32.01 -17.84
CA PRO A 105 -16.48 31.44 -17.12
C PRO A 105 -16.86 30.29 -16.20
N ASP A 106 -16.01 29.25 -16.22
CA ASP A 106 -16.09 28.02 -15.41
C ASP A 106 -17.39 27.22 -15.59
N ALA A 107 -18.24 27.59 -16.55
CA ALA A 107 -19.50 26.90 -16.82
C ALA A 107 -19.26 25.74 -17.80
N PRO A 108 -19.43 24.47 -17.39
CA PRO A 108 -19.20 23.34 -18.28
C PRO A 108 -20.24 23.30 -19.41
N ILE A 109 -19.77 23.03 -20.61
CA ILE A 109 -20.57 22.93 -21.83
C ILE A 109 -20.28 21.63 -22.57
N TYR A 110 -21.30 21.07 -23.21
CA TYR A 110 -21.14 20.02 -24.21
C TYR A 110 -20.99 20.66 -25.58
N ILE A 111 -19.98 20.21 -26.34
CA ILE A 111 -19.67 20.69 -27.68
C ILE A 111 -19.72 19.49 -28.63
N SER A 112 -20.31 19.69 -29.80
CA SER A 112 -20.33 18.70 -30.88
C SER A 112 -20.27 19.41 -32.23
N TYR A 113 -19.99 18.67 -33.29
CA TYR A 113 -19.97 19.19 -34.65
C TYR A 113 -20.63 18.24 -35.64
N SER A 114 -21.17 18.79 -36.71
CA SER A 114 -21.89 18.08 -37.79
C SER A 114 -21.33 18.48 -39.15
N ALA A 115 -21.53 17.62 -40.16
CA ALA A 115 -21.19 17.88 -41.55
C ALA A 115 -22.40 18.41 -42.32
N LEU A 116 -22.15 19.27 -43.31
CA LEU A 116 -23.13 19.80 -44.25
C LEU A 116 -22.74 19.44 -45.68
N ASP A 117 -23.74 19.19 -46.52
CA ASP A 117 -23.57 19.07 -47.97
C ASP A 117 -23.94 20.38 -48.71
N THR A 118 -23.69 20.41 -50.02
CA THR A 118 -24.00 21.58 -50.88
C THR A 118 -25.50 21.83 -51.07
N ALA A 119 -26.36 20.86 -50.76
CA ALA A 119 -27.81 21.00 -50.76
C ALA A 119 -28.36 21.52 -49.42
N GLY A 120 -27.51 21.60 -48.39
CA GLY A 120 -27.87 22.04 -47.04
C GLY A 120 -28.39 20.93 -46.13
N ASN A 121 -28.25 19.65 -46.51
CA ASN A 121 -28.53 18.53 -45.61
C ASN A 121 -27.42 18.42 -44.54
N GLU A 122 -27.80 18.02 -43.33
CA GLU A 122 -26.92 17.99 -42.16
C GLU A 122 -26.84 16.58 -41.58
N SER A 123 -25.63 16.13 -41.27
CA SER A 123 -25.39 14.85 -40.61
C SER A 123 -25.96 14.85 -39.18
N ILE A 124 -26.01 13.68 -38.55
CA ILE A 124 -26.09 13.67 -37.08
C ILE A 124 -24.83 14.31 -36.49
N PHE A 125 -24.98 14.88 -35.30
CA PHE A 125 -23.88 15.46 -34.54
C PHE A 125 -22.88 14.37 -34.09
N SER A 126 -21.60 14.72 -34.02
CA SER A 126 -20.57 13.87 -33.41
C SER A 126 -20.88 13.58 -31.94
N GLN A 127 -20.13 12.67 -31.34
CA GLN A 127 -20.13 12.52 -29.89
C GLN A 127 -19.81 13.88 -29.23
N GLU A 128 -20.57 14.21 -28.19
CA GLU A 128 -20.35 15.44 -27.43
C GLU A 128 -19.08 15.32 -26.57
N VAL A 129 -18.31 16.41 -26.51
CA VAL A 129 -17.17 16.59 -25.62
C VAL A 129 -17.59 17.60 -24.54
N LEU A 130 -17.41 17.23 -23.28
CA LEU A 130 -17.70 18.09 -22.13
C LEU A 130 -16.44 18.85 -21.73
N GLU A 131 -16.47 20.18 -21.73
CA GLU A 131 -15.35 21.02 -21.30
C GLU A 131 -15.84 22.33 -20.66
N ALA A 132 -14.97 23.06 -19.95
CA ALA A 132 -15.29 24.37 -19.37
C ALA A 132 -14.22 25.41 -19.78
N PRO A 133 -14.60 26.66 -20.09
CA PRO A 133 -13.66 27.75 -20.33
C PRO A 133 -13.18 28.30 -18.98
N ASN A 134 -12.00 27.90 -18.53
CA ASN A 134 -11.49 28.27 -17.22
C ASN A 134 -10.62 29.52 -17.32
N GLN A 135 -10.66 30.34 -16.28
CA GLN A 135 -9.73 31.46 -16.14
C GLN A 135 -8.47 31.06 -15.36
N ILE A 136 -8.55 29.98 -14.59
CA ILE A 136 -7.41 29.39 -13.89
C ILE A 136 -7.11 28.02 -14.49
N PRO A 137 -5.85 27.55 -14.50
CA PRO A 137 -5.53 26.22 -14.98
C PRO A 137 -6.26 25.13 -14.20
N GLN A 138 -6.50 24.00 -14.86
CA GLN A 138 -6.96 22.78 -14.22
C GLN A 138 -5.90 22.24 -13.26
N THR A 139 -6.35 21.68 -12.14
CA THR A 139 -5.46 21.00 -11.19
C THR A 139 -4.73 19.86 -11.92
N PRO A 140 -3.39 19.78 -11.84
CA PRO A 140 -2.64 18.67 -12.40
C PRO A 140 -3.16 17.32 -11.89
N ILE A 141 -3.08 16.28 -12.71
CA ILE A 141 -3.53 14.94 -12.33
C ILE A 141 -2.39 13.93 -12.38
N GLY A 142 -2.52 12.86 -11.58
CA GLY A 142 -1.54 11.77 -11.56
C GLY A 142 -0.19 12.14 -10.92
N LEU A 143 -0.16 13.10 -10.00
CA LEU A 143 1.05 13.37 -9.22
C LEU A 143 1.46 12.09 -8.46
N ALA A 144 2.67 11.64 -8.69
CA ALA A 144 3.29 10.51 -8.02
C ALA A 144 4.69 10.89 -7.52
N SER A 145 5.12 10.26 -6.43
CA SER A 145 6.46 10.41 -5.86
C SER A 145 7.18 9.06 -5.76
N THR A 146 8.51 9.07 -5.88
CA THR A 146 9.38 7.92 -5.61
C THR A 146 10.57 8.39 -4.78
N SER A 147 10.80 7.73 -3.65
CA SER A 147 11.92 7.99 -2.75
C SER A 147 13.15 7.23 -3.23
N THR A 148 14.23 7.95 -3.54
CA THR A 148 15.50 7.38 -4.03
C THR A 148 16.67 7.81 -3.14
N PRO A 149 17.84 7.19 -3.27
CA PRO A 149 19.04 7.66 -2.58
C PRO A 149 19.51 9.06 -3.04
N ALA A 150 19.14 9.48 -4.26
CA ALA A 150 19.54 10.76 -4.83
C ALA A 150 18.57 11.91 -4.50
N GLY A 151 17.34 11.59 -4.08
CA GLY A 151 16.28 12.57 -3.88
C GLY A 151 14.88 11.97 -3.99
N VAL A 152 13.87 12.83 -4.09
CA VAL A 152 12.48 12.43 -4.39
C VAL A 152 12.17 12.79 -5.84
N GLU A 153 11.87 11.76 -6.63
CA GLU A 153 11.41 11.89 -8.01
C GLU A 153 9.89 12.08 -8.03
N LEU A 154 9.44 13.19 -8.59
CA LEU A 154 8.04 13.52 -8.82
C LEU A 154 7.71 13.37 -10.31
N SER A 155 6.50 12.91 -10.63
CA SER A 155 5.98 12.84 -11.99
C SER A 155 4.48 13.11 -12.03
N TRP A 156 3.98 13.68 -13.12
CA TRP A 156 2.56 13.97 -13.32
C TRP A 156 2.18 13.93 -14.81
N LEU A 157 0.88 13.93 -15.11
CA LEU A 157 0.39 14.03 -16.50
C LEU A 157 0.38 15.50 -16.96
N PRO A 158 0.65 15.77 -18.24
CA PRO A 158 0.66 17.13 -18.77
C PRO A 158 -0.74 17.77 -18.76
N ASN A 159 -0.77 19.07 -18.50
CA ASN A 159 -1.92 19.96 -18.70
C ASN A 159 -1.97 20.37 -20.19
N ASN A 160 -3.16 20.65 -20.72
CA ASN A 160 -3.39 20.84 -22.16
C ASN A 160 -3.90 22.24 -22.54
N GLU A 161 -4.07 23.12 -21.57
CA GLU A 161 -4.46 24.51 -21.74
C GLU A 161 -3.45 25.26 -22.64
N LEU A 162 -3.93 26.20 -23.44
CA LEU A 162 -3.10 26.91 -24.42
C LEU A 162 -2.20 27.96 -23.78
N ASP A 163 -2.58 28.48 -22.63
CA ASP A 163 -1.91 29.54 -21.89
C ASP A 163 -1.10 29.03 -20.68
N LEU A 164 -0.94 27.72 -20.55
CA LEU A 164 -0.13 27.10 -19.50
C LEU A 164 1.33 27.62 -19.56
N ALA A 165 1.78 28.26 -18.49
CA ALA A 165 3.14 28.76 -18.34
C ALA A 165 4.08 27.76 -17.67
N GLY A 166 3.56 26.92 -16.77
CA GLY A 166 4.37 25.93 -16.06
C GLY A 166 3.70 25.37 -14.81
N TYR A 167 4.53 24.85 -13.91
CA TYR A 167 4.06 24.25 -12.67
C TYR A 167 4.83 24.77 -11.46
N THR A 168 4.12 24.80 -10.33
CA THR A 168 4.60 25.17 -9.01
C THR A 168 4.54 23.95 -8.11
N ILE A 169 5.71 23.42 -7.73
CA ILE A 169 5.85 22.29 -6.81
C ILE A 169 6.08 22.86 -5.41
N THR A 170 5.28 22.46 -4.43
CA THR A 170 5.48 22.86 -3.03
C THR A 170 5.86 21.65 -2.19
N ARG A 171 7.03 21.72 -1.55
CA ARG A 171 7.45 20.78 -0.52
C ARG A 171 7.16 21.37 0.86
N THR A 172 6.53 20.59 1.73
CA THR A 172 6.21 20.97 3.12
C THR A 172 6.88 19.99 4.09
N ALA A 173 7.63 20.52 5.04
CA ALA A 173 8.26 19.75 6.12
C ALA A 173 7.29 19.52 7.29
N PRO A 174 7.58 18.59 8.22
CA PRO A 174 6.72 18.31 9.37
C PRO A 174 6.49 19.50 10.31
N ASP A 175 7.41 20.47 10.33
CA ASP A 175 7.28 21.70 11.12
C ASP A 175 6.41 22.78 10.43
N GLY A 176 5.88 22.49 9.24
CA GLY A 176 5.08 23.38 8.41
C GLY A 176 5.89 24.34 7.54
N SER A 177 7.23 24.28 7.57
CA SER A 177 8.05 25.06 6.65
C SER A 177 7.90 24.57 5.22
N THR A 178 7.85 25.51 4.27
CA THR A 178 7.64 25.20 2.85
C THR A 178 8.80 25.66 1.97
N GLN A 179 9.05 24.93 0.90
CA GLN A 179 9.93 25.32 -0.20
C GLN A 179 9.20 25.10 -1.52
N THR A 180 9.32 26.06 -2.43
CA THR A 180 8.65 26.04 -3.73
C THR A 180 9.66 25.94 -4.86
N PHE A 181 9.32 25.17 -5.89
CA PHE A 181 10.09 25.02 -7.11
C PHE A 181 9.21 25.33 -8.32
N GLU A 182 9.75 26.09 -9.27
CA GLU A 182 9.04 26.44 -10.50
C GLU A 182 9.66 25.71 -11.69
N VAL A 183 8.82 25.07 -12.49
CA VAL A 183 9.22 24.40 -13.72
C VAL A 183 8.38 24.90 -14.90
N ASP A 184 8.89 24.72 -16.12
CA ASP A 184 8.19 25.12 -17.34
C ASP A 184 7.02 24.18 -17.67
N SER A 185 6.19 24.59 -18.64
CA SER A 185 4.99 23.84 -19.07
C SER A 185 5.31 22.53 -19.80
N THR A 186 6.56 22.30 -20.21
CA THR A 186 6.98 21.04 -20.85
C THR A 186 7.47 19.99 -19.86
N THR A 187 7.70 20.40 -18.61
CA THR A 187 8.21 19.54 -17.55
C THR A 187 7.07 18.73 -16.93
N THR A 188 7.18 17.41 -16.97
CA THR A 188 6.24 16.47 -16.35
C THR A 188 6.90 15.55 -15.32
N ALA A 189 8.17 15.80 -15.02
CA ALA A 189 8.92 15.11 -13.97
C ALA A 189 9.95 16.05 -13.33
N PHE A 190 10.18 15.89 -12.03
CA PHE A 190 11.09 16.73 -11.25
C PHE A 190 11.81 15.92 -10.18
N LEU A 191 13.12 16.14 -10.01
CA LEU A 191 13.89 15.55 -8.92
C LEU A 191 14.20 16.61 -7.88
N ASP A 192 13.60 16.50 -6.69
CA ASP A 192 14.08 17.24 -5.53
C ASP A 192 15.29 16.50 -4.96
N ASN A 193 16.47 17.12 -5.00
CA ASN A 193 17.72 16.59 -4.44
C ASN A 193 18.25 17.42 -3.26
N THR A 194 17.40 18.28 -2.69
CA THR A 194 17.76 19.22 -1.62
C THR A 194 17.29 18.79 -0.24
N LEU A 195 16.79 17.56 -0.12
CA LEU A 195 16.20 17.02 1.09
C LEU A 195 17.26 16.75 2.16
N GLN A 196 16.82 16.83 3.42
CA GLN A 196 17.58 16.29 4.54
C GLN A 196 17.19 14.82 4.78
N PRO A 197 18.12 13.97 5.24
CA PRO A 197 17.83 12.57 5.52
C PRO A 197 16.86 12.44 6.71
N HIS A 198 16.06 11.38 6.67
CA HIS A 198 15.09 10.99 7.72
C HIS A 198 13.99 12.02 8.03
N ILE A 199 13.69 12.92 7.09
CA ILE A 199 12.55 13.83 7.17
C ILE A 199 11.52 13.43 6.12
N LEU A 200 10.32 13.05 6.57
CA LEU A 200 9.19 12.77 5.70
C LEU A 200 8.54 14.08 5.25
N TYR A 201 8.66 14.41 3.97
CA TYR A 201 8.06 15.61 3.38
C TYR A 201 6.75 15.30 2.68
N GLN A 202 5.89 16.30 2.60
CA GLN A 202 4.69 16.33 1.78
C GLN A 202 4.96 17.14 0.51
N TYR A 203 4.44 16.70 -0.63
CA TYR A 203 4.52 17.42 -1.89
C TYR A 203 3.12 17.65 -2.47
N THR A 204 2.91 18.85 -2.99
CA THR A 204 1.76 19.22 -3.82
C THR A 204 2.22 19.91 -5.09
N LEU A 205 1.38 19.87 -6.11
CA LEU A 205 1.63 20.48 -7.41
C LEU A 205 0.46 21.41 -7.79
N GLN A 206 0.76 22.54 -8.41
CA GLN A 206 -0.21 23.45 -9.02
C GLN A 206 0.24 23.76 -10.45
N ALA A 207 -0.71 23.88 -11.37
CA ALA A 207 -0.46 24.45 -12.69
C ALA A 207 -0.53 25.98 -12.61
N ARG A 208 0.26 26.65 -13.44
CA ARG A 208 0.34 28.12 -13.54
C ARG A 208 0.17 28.55 -14.99
N ASP A 209 -0.68 29.54 -15.23
CA ASP A 209 -0.85 30.17 -16.55
C ASP A 209 0.10 31.35 -16.80
N ASN A 210 0.04 31.93 -17.99
CA ASN A 210 0.83 33.10 -18.40
C ASN A 210 0.44 34.40 -17.69
N ASP A 211 -0.76 34.46 -17.11
CA ASP A 211 -1.24 35.60 -16.31
C ASP A 211 -0.81 35.49 -14.83
N GLY A 212 -0.27 34.33 -14.43
CA GLY A 212 0.24 34.04 -13.10
C GLY A 212 -0.82 33.45 -12.15
N ASN A 213 -1.99 33.05 -12.63
CA ASN A 213 -2.96 32.35 -11.79
C ASN A 213 -2.51 30.91 -11.54
N LEU A 214 -2.88 30.38 -10.38
CA LEU A 214 -2.59 29.01 -9.97
C LEU A 214 -3.87 28.19 -9.91
N SER A 215 -3.79 26.94 -10.38
CA SER A 215 -4.82 25.94 -10.11
C SER A 215 -4.95 25.68 -8.60
N PRO A 216 -6.02 25.02 -8.12
CA PRO A 216 -5.97 24.33 -6.83
C PRO A 216 -4.80 23.33 -6.78
N PRO A 217 -4.25 23.03 -5.59
CA PRO A 217 -3.20 22.03 -5.45
C PRO A 217 -3.74 20.61 -5.67
N THR A 218 -2.86 19.72 -6.14
CA THR A 218 -3.10 18.28 -6.14
C THR A 218 -3.31 17.73 -4.73
N ASP A 219 -3.79 16.48 -4.66
CA ASP A 219 -3.63 15.67 -3.46
C ASP A 219 -2.15 15.54 -3.06
N VAL A 220 -1.92 15.35 -1.77
CA VAL A 220 -0.58 15.25 -1.19
C VAL A 220 0.05 13.89 -1.52
N VAL A 221 1.29 13.91 -2.00
CA VAL A 221 2.17 12.74 -2.04
C VAL A 221 3.33 12.89 -1.05
N TYR A 222 3.91 11.77 -0.62
CA TYR A 222 4.95 11.75 0.40
C TYR A 222 6.30 11.36 -0.19
N GLY A 223 7.39 11.91 0.34
CA GLY A 223 8.74 11.58 -0.11
C GLY A 223 9.81 11.88 0.93
N GLN A 224 10.84 11.04 0.98
CA GLN A 224 12.09 11.31 1.70
C GLN A 224 13.27 10.58 1.03
N LEU A 225 14.49 10.80 1.52
CA LEU A 225 15.66 10.06 1.01
C LEU A 225 15.59 8.57 1.41
N ALA A 226 15.91 7.70 0.45
CA ALA A 226 16.09 6.26 0.70
C ALA A 226 17.48 5.98 1.29
N THR A 227 17.59 6.11 2.61
CA THR A 227 18.87 6.01 3.33
C THR A 227 19.23 4.59 3.76
N HIS A 228 18.22 3.73 3.97
CA HIS A 228 18.39 2.32 4.38
C HIS A 228 19.29 2.12 5.61
N ASP A 229 19.29 3.05 6.55
CA ASP A 229 20.19 3.11 7.71
C ASP A 229 19.46 3.22 9.07
N GLN A 230 18.12 3.25 9.07
CA GLN A 230 17.30 3.25 10.29
C GLN A 230 17.00 1.85 10.81
N GLY A 231 17.67 0.81 10.31
CA GLY A 231 17.45 -0.58 10.73
C GLY A 231 16.14 -1.15 10.18
N ILE A 232 15.47 -1.97 10.99
CA ILE A 232 14.35 -2.80 10.53
C ILE A 232 12.99 -2.14 10.84
N MET A 233 12.10 -2.16 9.86
CA MET A 233 10.68 -1.83 10.00
C MET A 233 9.83 -3.09 9.98
N ILE A 234 8.85 -3.19 10.88
CA ILE A 234 7.82 -4.23 10.85
C ILE A 234 6.55 -3.62 10.28
N LEU A 235 6.00 -4.25 9.23
CA LEU A 235 4.64 -4.04 8.76
C LEU A 235 3.79 -5.17 9.29
N ASP A 236 2.98 -4.82 10.29
CA ASP A 236 2.02 -5.74 10.84
C ASP A 236 0.78 -5.73 9.95
N ALA A 237 0.58 -6.84 9.25
CA ALA A 237 -0.57 -7.11 8.41
C ALA A 237 -1.47 -8.19 9.05
N SER A 238 -1.32 -8.42 10.36
CA SER A 238 -2.19 -9.28 11.13
C SER A 238 -3.58 -8.69 11.28
N ARG A 239 -4.54 -9.54 11.67
CA ARG A 239 -5.88 -9.09 12.04
C ARG A 239 -6.13 -9.46 13.48
N ASP A 240 -6.50 -8.47 14.27
CA ASP A 240 -6.84 -8.62 15.68
C ASP A 240 -7.95 -9.64 15.90
N GLY A 241 -7.58 -10.78 16.44
CA GLY A 241 -8.49 -11.81 16.91
C GLY A 241 -8.92 -11.58 18.36
N PRO A 242 -9.91 -12.35 18.84
CA PRO A 242 -10.41 -12.24 20.21
C PRO A 242 -9.51 -12.96 21.24
N GLY A 243 -8.31 -13.43 20.86
CA GLY A 243 -7.36 -14.09 21.76
C GLY A 243 -7.64 -15.57 22.01
N VAL A 244 -8.28 -16.23 21.05
CA VAL A 244 -8.55 -17.68 21.10
C VAL A 244 -7.57 -18.42 20.18
N PRO A 245 -7.33 -19.72 20.38
CA PRO A 245 -6.48 -20.47 19.46
C PRO A 245 -6.93 -20.30 18.01
N ILE A 246 -5.97 -20.18 17.07
CA ILE A 246 -6.16 -19.81 15.64
C ILE A 246 -6.51 -18.33 15.38
N LEU A 247 -6.97 -17.57 16.38
CA LEU A 247 -7.30 -16.15 16.25
C LEU A 247 -6.67 -15.36 17.42
N PRO A 248 -5.35 -15.16 17.39
CA PRO A 248 -4.63 -14.46 18.45
C PRO A 248 -5.05 -13.00 18.55
N THR A 249 -4.86 -12.39 19.72
CA THR A 249 -4.93 -10.92 19.82
C THR A 249 -3.69 -10.30 19.20
N ASP A 250 -3.81 -9.05 18.76
CA ASP A 250 -2.68 -8.21 18.35
C ASP A 250 -1.52 -8.25 19.36
N GLU A 251 -1.82 -7.98 20.65
CA GLU A 251 -0.83 -8.06 21.74
C GLU A 251 -0.09 -9.41 21.83
N GLN A 252 -0.73 -10.54 21.45
CA GLN A 252 -0.07 -11.85 21.48
C GLN A 252 0.92 -12.00 20.33
N VAL A 253 0.58 -11.49 19.15
CA VAL A 253 1.41 -11.52 17.94
C VAL A 253 2.60 -10.57 18.13
N ASP A 254 2.34 -9.35 18.60
CA ASP A 254 3.34 -8.35 18.97
C ASP A 254 4.38 -8.89 19.95
N ASN A 255 3.92 -9.47 21.07
CA ASN A 255 4.83 -10.01 22.07
C ASN A 255 5.68 -11.16 21.53
N PHE A 256 5.12 -11.97 20.63
CA PHE A 256 5.84 -13.04 19.95
C PHE A 256 6.93 -12.48 19.04
N TYR A 257 6.61 -11.56 18.13
CA TYR A 257 7.58 -10.94 17.22
C TYR A 257 8.64 -10.13 17.97
N ALA A 258 8.25 -9.36 18.99
CA ALA A 258 9.18 -8.65 19.87
C ALA A 258 10.17 -9.60 20.59
N THR A 259 9.75 -10.84 20.87
CA THR A 259 10.62 -11.85 21.48
C THR A 259 11.61 -12.44 20.47
N ILE A 260 11.11 -12.89 19.32
CA ILE A 260 11.97 -13.55 18.31
C ILE A 260 12.89 -12.58 17.56
N LEU A 261 12.56 -11.28 17.54
CA LEU A 261 13.37 -10.21 16.94
C LEU A 261 14.23 -9.44 17.95
N SER A 262 14.24 -9.86 19.22
CA SER A 262 14.89 -9.11 20.32
C SER A 262 16.40 -8.86 20.16
N ASP A 263 17.07 -9.57 19.24
CA ASP A 263 18.49 -9.41 18.95
C ASP A 263 18.78 -8.39 17.83
N PHE A 264 17.74 -7.85 17.18
CA PHE A 264 17.86 -6.92 16.04
C PHE A 264 17.42 -5.49 16.37
N ASN A 265 17.88 -4.54 15.57
CA ASN A 265 17.47 -3.13 15.66
C ASN A 265 16.09 -2.92 15.01
N ILE A 266 15.02 -3.22 15.75
CA ILE A 266 13.65 -2.89 15.33
C ILE A 266 13.39 -1.42 15.67
N ALA A 267 13.34 -0.57 14.63
CA ALA A 267 13.22 0.87 14.79
C ALA A 267 11.79 1.36 14.69
N ARG A 268 10.94 0.65 13.93
CA ARG A 268 9.54 1.03 13.74
C ARG A 268 8.65 -0.18 13.53
N GLN A 269 7.45 -0.10 14.07
CA GLN A 269 6.34 -0.97 13.73
C GLN A 269 5.21 -0.11 13.13
N TRP A 270 4.57 -0.64 12.10
CA TRP A 270 3.44 -0.04 11.43
C TRP A 270 2.35 -1.08 11.36
N ASP A 271 1.31 -0.89 12.18
CA ASP A 271 0.11 -1.69 12.10
C ASP A 271 -0.80 -1.15 11.00
N ILE A 272 -1.06 -1.99 10.01
CA ILE A 272 -1.90 -1.67 8.87
C ILE A 272 -3.36 -1.52 9.30
N ALA A 273 -3.84 -2.28 10.29
CA ALA A 273 -5.22 -2.23 10.76
C ALA A 273 -5.54 -0.89 11.45
N ASP A 274 -4.59 -0.35 12.20
CA ASP A 274 -4.71 0.90 12.95
C ASP A 274 -4.33 2.17 12.15
N SER A 275 -3.89 2.02 10.90
CA SER A 275 -3.39 3.13 10.11
C SER A 275 -4.47 3.87 9.33
N ALA A 276 -4.55 5.18 9.54
CA ALA A 276 -5.48 6.07 8.83
C ALA A 276 -5.15 6.26 7.32
N ARG A 277 -3.94 5.90 6.89
CA ARG A 277 -3.50 5.96 5.49
C ARG A 277 -2.70 4.70 5.12
N GLY A 278 -2.71 4.38 3.82
CA GLY A 278 -1.83 3.35 3.26
C GLY A 278 -0.35 3.71 3.43
N ILE A 279 0.49 2.67 3.50
CA ILE A 279 1.94 2.82 3.53
C ILE A 279 2.49 3.18 2.16
N THR A 280 3.50 4.05 2.12
CA THR A 280 4.19 4.47 0.91
C THR A 280 5.64 3.96 0.89
N ASP A 281 6.30 4.00 -0.26
CA ASP A 281 7.75 3.76 -0.33
C ASP A 281 8.52 4.77 0.52
N ALA A 282 8.04 6.02 0.61
CA ALA A 282 8.63 7.03 1.48
C ALA A 282 8.65 6.60 2.96
N ASP A 283 7.62 5.91 3.44
CA ASP A 283 7.60 5.41 4.82
C ASP A 283 8.65 4.34 5.08
N MET A 284 8.96 3.52 4.06
CA MET A 284 9.92 2.43 4.13
C MET A 284 11.35 2.86 3.79
N ALA A 285 11.51 3.96 3.04
CA ALA A 285 12.76 4.44 2.46
C ALA A 285 13.95 4.53 3.45
N PRO A 286 13.78 4.94 4.72
CA PRO A 286 14.90 4.98 5.67
C PRO A 286 15.36 3.61 6.17
N PHE A 287 14.55 2.57 6.03
CA PHE A 287 14.77 1.27 6.67
C PHE A 287 15.55 0.31 5.77
N SER A 288 16.51 -0.40 6.35
CA SER A 288 17.35 -1.37 5.64
C SER A 288 16.58 -2.60 5.22
N THR A 289 15.71 -3.09 6.10
CA THR A 289 14.84 -4.24 5.87
C THR A 289 13.43 -3.95 6.35
N VAL A 290 12.46 -4.32 5.52
CA VAL A 290 11.04 -4.37 5.87
C VAL A 290 10.65 -5.82 6.11
N ILE A 291 10.17 -6.11 7.32
CA ILE A 291 9.52 -7.39 7.65
C ILE A 291 8.03 -7.19 7.49
N ILE A 292 7.38 -8.03 6.69
CA ILE A 292 5.92 -8.08 6.61
C ILE A 292 5.49 -9.41 7.20
N HIS A 293 4.58 -9.40 8.17
CA HIS A 293 3.96 -10.63 8.64
C HIS A 293 2.44 -10.62 8.50
N THR A 294 1.89 -11.73 8.00
CA THR A 294 0.46 -11.99 7.97
C THR A 294 0.15 -13.27 8.75
N ASP A 295 -0.86 -13.25 9.61
CA ASP A 295 -1.25 -14.41 10.43
C ASP A 295 -2.73 -14.81 10.26
N VAL A 296 -3.50 -14.02 9.51
CA VAL A 296 -4.89 -14.27 9.14
C VAL A 296 -5.08 -14.05 7.64
N ARG A 297 -6.05 -14.76 7.03
CA ARG A 297 -6.55 -14.44 5.68
C ARG A 297 -6.99 -12.97 5.65
N LEU A 298 -6.20 -12.13 5.00
CA LEU A 298 -6.48 -10.71 4.88
C LEU A 298 -7.90 -10.51 4.32
N PRO A 299 -8.77 -9.72 4.97
CA PRO A 299 -9.85 -9.09 4.25
C PRO A 299 -9.20 -8.18 3.20
N SER A 300 -9.38 -8.53 1.94
CA SER A 300 -9.21 -7.70 0.74
C SER A 300 -8.66 -6.27 0.93
N HIS A 301 -7.55 -5.98 0.21
CA HIS A 301 -7.11 -4.65 -0.29
C HIS A 301 -5.97 -3.86 0.39
N LEU A 302 -5.22 -4.37 1.38
CA LEU A 302 -4.19 -3.53 2.04
C LEU A 302 -2.73 -3.74 1.57
N LEU A 303 -2.34 -4.96 1.18
CA LEU A 303 -1.01 -5.23 0.59
C LEU A 303 -1.07 -5.44 -0.94
N SER A 304 -2.26 -5.75 -1.46
CA SER A 304 -2.50 -6.21 -2.83
C SER A 304 -3.03 -5.14 -3.79
N SER A 305 -3.62 -4.04 -3.29
CA SER A 305 -4.24 -3.02 -4.16
C SER A 305 -3.23 -2.09 -4.84
N ASP A 306 -1.99 -2.00 -4.36
CA ASP A 306 -0.84 -1.71 -5.23
C ASP A 306 0.49 -2.10 -4.58
N THR A 307 1.09 -3.21 -5.02
CA THR A 307 2.48 -3.57 -4.70
C THR A 307 3.50 -2.49 -5.06
N LEU A 308 3.09 -1.40 -5.72
CA LEU A 308 3.89 -0.25 -6.11
C LEU A 308 4.81 0.29 -5.00
N ALA A 309 4.33 0.43 -3.76
CA ALA A 309 5.17 0.91 -2.66
C ALA A 309 6.35 -0.05 -2.39
N LEU A 310 6.08 -1.36 -2.38
CA LEU A 310 7.11 -2.39 -2.22
C LEU A 310 8.04 -2.45 -3.44
N ARG A 311 7.50 -2.32 -4.66
CA ARG A 311 8.30 -2.26 -5.89
C ARG A 311 9.31 -1.12 -5.83
N LYS A 312 8.85 0.10 -5.53
CA LYS A 312 9.69 1.28 -5.38
C LYS A 312 10.75 1.09 -4.29
N TYR A 313 10.37 0.56 -3.14
CA TYR A 313 11.30 0.29 -2.04
C TYR A 313 12.41 -0.70 -2.43
N LEU A 314 12.03 -1.84 -3.03
CA LEU A 314 12.97 -2.88 -3.46
C LEU A 314 13.86 -2.41 -4.63
N GLN A 315 13.30 -1.66 -5.58
CA GLN A 315 14.06 -1.06 -6.69
C GLN A 315 15.17 -0.11 -6.20
N ASN A 316 14.94 0.55 -5.07
CA ASN A 316 15.89 1.47 -4.46
C ASN A 316 16.88 0.80 -3.49
N GLY A 317 16.88 -0.54 -3.41
CA GLY A 317 17.85 -1.31 -2.61
C GLY A 317 17.36 -1.70 -1.21
N GLY A 318 16.09 -1.44 -0.91
CA GLY A 318 15.42 -2.00 0.25
C GLY A 318 15.37 -3.53 0.23
N LYS A 319 15.25 -4.14 1.41
CA LYS A 319 15.22 -5.59 1.58
C LYS A 319 13.91 -6.05 2.18
N LEU A 320 13.39 -7.19 1.73
CA LEU A 320 12.09 -7.68 2.18
C LEU A 320 12.20 -9.06 2.82
N LEU A 321 11.63 -9.19 4.02
CA LEU A 321 11.29 -10.47 4.62
C LEU A 321 9.77 -10.59 4.69
N LEU A 322 9.17 -11.39 3.81
CA LEU A 322 7.74 -11.65 3.79
C LEU A 322 7.46 -12.97 4.51
N ILE A 323 6.66 -12.92 5.56
CA ILE A 323 6.27 -14.07 6.37
C ILE A 323 4.76 -14.14 6.38
N GLY A 324 4.18 -15.33 6.25
CA GLY A 324 2.78 -15.42 6.65
C GLY A 324 2.00 -16.66 6.28
N TRP A 325 0.72 -16.61 6.65
CA TRP A 325 -0.26 -17.60 6.28
C TRP A 325 -0.89 -17.22 4.94
N GLU A 326 -0.54 -17.95 3.87
CA GLU A 326 -0.91 -17.61 2.49
C GLU A 326 -0.29 -16.27 2.06
N ALA A 327 1.02 -16.11 2.26
CA ALA A 327 1.72 -14.87 2.01
C ALA A 327 1.67 -14.44 0.54
N ILE A 328 1.66 -15.41 -0.39
CA ILE A 328 1.54 -15.11 -1.83
C ILE A 328 0.11 -14.70 -2.16
N PHE A 329 -0.90 -15.34 -1.58
CA PHE A 329 -2.28 -14.87 -1.69
C PHE A 329 -2.42 -13.41 -1.26
N SER A 330 -1.82 -13.05 -0.13
CA SER A 330 -1.91 -11.71 0.46
C SER A 330 -1.39 -10.58 -0.42
N VAL A 331 -0.49 -10.87 -1.37
CA VAL A 331 0.09 -9.86 -2.28
C VAL A 331 -0.37 -10.00 -3.73
N SER A 332 -1.22 -11.00 -4.05
CA SER A 332 -1.67 -11.27 -5.43
C SER A 332 -3.19 -11.35 -5.63
N GLU A 333 -3.98 -11.48 -4.55
CA GLU A 333 -5.45 -11.65 -4.61
C GLU A 333 -5.96 -12.83 -5.47
N ASN A 334 -5.08 -13.74 -5.90
CA ASN A 334 -5.48 -14.89 -6.72
C ASN A 334 -6.07 -16.01 -5.83
N GLY A 335 -7.38 -16.24 -5.89
CA GLY A 335 -8.09 -17.26 -5.11
C GLY A 335 -8.00 -18.71 -5.62
N GLU A 336 -7.23 -18.97 -6.69
CA GLU A 336 -7.09 -20.29 -7.29
C GLU A 336 -6.27 -21.26 -6.41
N THR A 337 -6.51 -22.56 -6.59
CA THR A 337 -5.73 -23.61 -5.91
C THR A 337 -4.32 -23.73 -6.48
N ILE A 338 -4.17 -23.53 -7.79
CA ILE A 338 -2.87 -23.41 -8.46
C ILE A 338 -2.82 -22.03 -9.07
N LYS A 339 -1.84 -21.24 -8.68
CA LYS A 339 -1.64 -19.86 -9.13
C LYS A 339 -0.44 -19.82 -10.04
N THR A 340 -0.55 -19.14 -11.17
CA THR A 340 0.53 -18.94 -12.12
C THR A 340 0.78 -17.45 -12.27
N PHE A 341 2.05 -17.05 -12.25
CA PHE A 341 2.46 -15.65 -12.34
C PHE A 341 3.32 -15.42 -13.58
N PHE A 342 3.26 -14.21 -14.13
CA PHE A 342 3.91 -13.83 -15.38
C PHE A 342 4.86 -12.64 -15.21
N PRO A 343 5.85 -12.46 -16.10
CA PRO A 343 6.72 -11.27 -16.09
C PRO A 343 5.92 -9.96 -16.02
N GLY A 344 6.34 -9.04 -15.14
CA GLY A 344 5.64 -7.79 -14.84
C GLY A 344 4.80 -7.84 -13.55
N GLU A 345 4.40 -9.03 -13.12
CA GLU A 345 3.69 -9.24 -11.85
C GLU A 345 4.67 -9.25 -10.68
N PHE A 346 4.24 -8.70 -9.53
CA PHE A 346 5.11 -8.53 -8.37
C PHE A 346 5.68 -9.86 -7.86
N VAL A 347 4.84 -10.89 -7.82
CA VAL A 347 5.23 -12.23 -7.36
C VAL A 347 6.30 -12.83 -8.26
N TYR A 348 6.16 -12.67 -9.58
CA TYR A 348 7.15 -13.16 -10.55
C TYR A 348 8.46 -12.37 -10.44
N ASP A 349 8.38 -11.04 -10.50
CA ASP A 349 9.55 -10.17 -10.63
C ASP A 349 10.33 -10.01 -9.32
N TYR A 350 9.66 -10.00 -8.17
CA TYR A 350 10.27 -9.68 -6.86
C TYR A 350 10.29 -10.88 -5.90
N LEU A 351 9.23 -11.69 -5.86
CA LEU A 351 9.18 -12.89 -4.99
C LEU A 351 9.73 -14.15 -5.66
N LYS A 352 10.06 -14.06 -6.96
CA LYS A 352 10.79 -15.08 -7.73
C LYS A 352 10.11 -16.45 -7.73
N THR A 353 8.78 -16.46 -7.83
CA THR A 353 8.00 -17.68 -8.07
C THR A 353 6.99 -17.44 -9.19
N ASP A 354 6.88 -18.38 -10.11
CA ASP A 354 5.93 -18.34 -11.22
C ASP A 354 4.78 -19.34 -11.05
N ARG A 355 4.86 -20.22 -10.04
CA ARG A 355 3.79 -21.19 -9.77
C ARG A 355 3.70 -21.58 -8.30
N VAL A 356 2.52 -21.40 -7.72
CA VAL A 356 2.21 -21.74 -6.32
C VAL A 356 1.00 -22.66 -6.27
N GLU A 357 1.01 -23.63 -5.35
CA GLU A 357 -0.13 -24.50 -5.09
C GLU A 357 -0.54 -24.42 -3.62
N ARG A 358 -1.84 -24.24 -3.40
CA ARG A 358 -2.44 -24.19 -2.08
C ARG A 358 -2.89 -25.58 -1.64
N ALA A 359 -2.51 -25.97 -0.42
CA ALA A 359 -2.90 -27.22 0.20
C ALA A 359 -4.43 -27.30 0.40
N ALA A 360 -5.04 -28.36 -0.12
CA ALA A 360 -6.47 -28.61 0.08
C ALA A 360 -6.80 -29.17 1.49
N GLY A 361 -5.80 -29.73 2.18
CA GLY A 361 -5.95 -30.39 3.48
C GLY A 361 -5.35 -29.60 4.65
N SER A 362 -5.55 -30.11 5.86
CA SER A 362 -4.93 -29.63 7.09
C SER A 362 -3.89 -30.64 7.58
N ASP A 363 -2.78 -30.73 6.87
CA ASP A 363 -1.71 -31.69 7.14
C ASP A 363 -0.32 -31.04 7.27
N PHE A 364 -0.21 -29.72 7.24
CA PHE A 364 1.07 -29.05 7.45
C PHE A 364 1.46 -29.14 8.93
N ARG A 365 2.52 -29.91 9.22
CA ARG A 365 3.05 -30.12 10.57
C ARG A 365 4.32 -29.33 10.85
N GLY A 366 4.78 -28.56 9.87
CA GLY A 366 5.99 -27.77 9.92
C GLY A 366 6.77 -27.88 8.62
N ALA A 367 8.04 -27.50 8.68
CA ALA A 367 8.91 -27.51 7.53
C ALA A 367 10.33 -27.99 7.87
N ASP A 368 10.94 -28.67 6.90
CA ASP A 368 12.29 -29.20 7.00
C ASP A 368 13.26 -28.36 6.17
N PRO A 369 14.44 -27.99 6.69
CA PRO A 369 15.39 -27.15 5.97
C PRO A 369 15.96 -27.88 4.75
N LEU A 370 16.06 -27.17 3.62
CA LEU A 370 16.63 -27.67 2.37
C LEU A 370 18.11 -27.29 2.21
N ILE A 371 18.56 -26.23 2.88
CA ILE A 371 19.93 -25.73 2.78
C ILE A 371 20.74 -26.24 3.99
N SER A 372 21.57 -27.24 3.74
CA SER A 372 22.43 -27.84 4.78
C SER A 372 23.51 -26.85 5.23
N GLY A 373 23.64 -26.65 6.54
CA GLY A 373 24.70 -25.80 7.13
C GLY A 373 24.42 -24.30 7.10
N ALA A 374 23.28 -23.86 6.57
CA ALA A 374 22.88 -22.45 6.53
C ALA A 374 22.16 -21.96 7.79
N GLY A 375 22.22 -22.67 8.93
CA GLY A 375 21.67 -22.19 10.20
C GLY A 375 20.15 -22.33 10.41
N TYR A 376 19.37 -22.65 9.37
CA TYR A 376 17.92 -22.89 9.46
C TYR A 376 17.58 -24.19 10.21
N PRO A 377 16.75 -24.16 11.27
CA PRO A 377 16.34 -25.37 12.01
C PRO A 377 15.14 -26.05 11.35
N PRO A 378 14.92 -27.37 11.54
CA PRO A 378 13.59 -27.95 11.40
C PRO A 378 12.59 -27.18 12.26
N ILE A 379 11.45 -26.81 11.69
CA ILE A 379 10.42 -26.02 12.37
C ILE A 379 9.11 -26.80 12.44
N SER A 380 8.43 -26.77 13.59
CA SER A 380 7.22 -27.52 13.88
C SER A 380 6.09 -26.59 14.29
N VAL A 381 4.86 -26.97 13.93
CA VAL A 381 3.65 -26.29 14.38
C VAL A 381 3.51 -26.47 15.90
N ASP A 382 3.26 -25.36 16.60
CA ASP A 382 2.88 -25.36 18.01
C ASP A 382 1.41 -25.80 18.12
N SER A 383 1.23 -27.07 18.48
CA SER A 383 -0.10 -27.67 18.63
C SER A 383 -0.97 -27.05 19.73
N VAL A 384 -0.39 -26.27 20.66
CA VAL A 384 -1.16 -25.54 21.68
C VAL A 384 -1.88 -24.35 21.05
N LYS A 385 -1.24 -23.68 20.08
CA LYS A 385 -1.84 -22.57 19.32
C LYS A 385 -2.83 -23.06 18.25
N ILE A 386 -2.69 -24.31 17.80
CA ILE A 386 -3.58 -24.98 16.83
C ILE A 386 -4.17 -26.27 17.44
N PRO A 387 -5.11 -26.19 18.40
CA PRO A 387 -5.71 -27.37 19.03
C PRO A 387 -6.68 -28.12 18.09
N ASN A 388 -7.17 -27.45 17.04
CA ASN A 388 -8.02 -28.07 16.01
C ASN A 388 -7.16 -28.74 14.93
N PHE A 389 -7.81 -29.40 13.97
CA PHE A 389 -7.14 -30.00 12.79
C PHE A 389 -6.01 -30.99 13.12
N GLY A 390 -6.05 -31.58 14.32
CA GLY A 390 -5.01 -32.50 14.79
C GLY A 390 -3.64 -31.86 14.99
N GLY A 391 -3.57 -30.56 15.29
CA GLY A 391 -2.30 -29.86 15.47
C GLY A 391 -1.61 -29.42 14.18
N ASN A 392 -2.35 -29.33 13.07
CA ASN A 392 -1.81 -28.99 11.74
C ASN A 392 -2.44 -27.70 11.21
N LEU A 393 -1.64 -26.94 10.45
CA LEU A 393 -2.14 -25.79 9.70
C LEU A 393 -2.85 -26.23 8.41
N LEU A 394 -3.76 -25.40 7.93
CA LEU A 394 -4.58 -25.62 6.74
C LEU A 394 -4.26 -24.59 5.66
N GLY A 395 -4.46 -24.96 4.40
CA GLY A 395 -4.39 -23.99 3.30
C GLY A 395 -3.01 -23.36 3.08
N MET A 396 -1.94 -24.04 3.49
CA MET A 396 -0.57 -23.57 3.24
C MET A 396 -0.25 -23.57 1.74
N GLU A 397 0.54 -22.60 1.31
CA GLU A 397 1.00 -22.46 -0.06
C GLU A 397 2.39 -23.10 -0.21
N ALA A 398 2.64 -23.69 -1.38
CA ALA A 398 3.92 -24.30 -1.72
C ALA A 398 4.36 -23.88 -3.12
N PHE A 399 5.65 -23.54 -3.26
CA PHE A 399 6.26 -23.10 -4.51
C PHE A 399 6.53 -24.30 -5.41
N ARG A 400 5.77 -24.41 -6.50
CA ARG A 400 5.93 -25.49 -7.51
C ARG A 400 7.03 -25.18 -8.51
N SER A 401 7.33 -23.91 -8.74
CA SER A 401 8.38 -23.46 -9.65
C SER A 401 8.90 -22.10 -9.21
N LEU A 402 10.21 -21.90 -9.39
CA LEU A 402 10.94 -20.70 -8.98
C LEU A 402 11.50 -20.00 -10.22
N VAL A 403 11.60 -18.67 -10.15
CA VAL A 403 12.20 -17.82 -11.17
C VAL A 403 13.65 -17.53 -10.80
N ASP A 404 14.52 -17.46 -11.81
CA ASP A 404 15.96 -17.21 -11.63
C ASP A 404 16.62 -18.19 -10.65
N THR A 405 16.50 -19.49 -10.94
CA THR A 405 16.99 -20.59 -10.08
C THR A 405 18.51 -20.62 -9.88
N LEU A 406 19.27 -19.76 -10.58
CA LEU A 406 20.68 -19.56 -10.32
C LEU A 406 20.93 -18.70 -9.07
N ASN A 407 20.01 -17.79 -8.76
CA ASN A 407 20.11 -16.85 -7.65
C ASN A 407 18.98 -17.00 -6.61
N THR A 408 17.98 -17.83 -6.90
CA THR A 408 16.84 -18.13 -6.03
C THR A 408 16.97 -19.54 -5.48
N GLU A 409 16.98 -19.67 -4.16
CA GLU A 409 17.14 -20.94 -3.46
C GLU A 409 15.94 -21.23 -2.57
N ALA A 410 15.46 -22.48 -2.56
CA ALA A 410 14.46 -22.94 -1.61
C ALA A 410 15.11 -23.17 -0.23
N ILE A 411 14.52 -22.62 0.83
CA ILE A 411 15.04 -22.71 2.20
C ILE A 411 14.38 -23.83 2.99
N TYR A 412 13.06 -24.00 2.83
CA TYR A 412 12.26 -24.96 3.57
C TYR A 412 11.37 -25.79 2.65
N ALA A 413 11.20 -27.07 2.99
CA ALA A 413 10.23 -27.96 2.38
C ALA A 413 9.06 -28.27 3.32
N TYR A 414 7.86 -28.38 2.75
CA TYR A 414 6.63 -28.74 3.44
C TYR A 414 6.75 -30.11 4.10
N ARG A 415 6.39 -30.21 5.39
CA ARG A 415 6.32 -31.49 6.11
C ARG A 415 4.88 -31.88 6.43
N SER A 416 4.35 -32.81 5.64
CA SER A 416 3.02 -33.42 5.82
C SER A 416 2.95 -34.35 7.04
N SER A 417 1.84 -34.29 7.79
CA SER A 417 1.46 -35.27 8.82
C SER A 417 0.65 -36.46 8.29
N ALA A 418 0.17 -36.41 7.05
CA ALA A 418 -0.67 -37.43 6.46
C ALA A 418 0.07 -38.76 6.30
N GLN A 419 -0.68 -39.87 6.30
CA GLN A 419 -0.16 -41.21 6.04
C GLN A 419 -1.03 -41.89 4.98
N PRO A 420 -0.54 -42.07 3.72
CA PRO A 420 0.76 -41.61 3.21
C PRO A 420 0.87 -40.07 3.16
N PRO A 421 2.10 -39.50 3.09
CA PRO A 421 2.29 -38.05 2.98
C PRO A 421 1.54 -37.44 1.79
N SER A 422 1.06 -36.21 1.94
CA SER A 422 0.36 -35.50 0.86
C SER A 422 1.29 -35.15 -0.31
N PRO A 423 0.74 -34.83 -1.50
CA PRO A 423 1.53 -34.41 -2.67
C PRO A 423 2.36 -33.14 -2.49
N LEU A 424 2.18 -32.42 -1.38
CA LEU A 424 2.98 -31.24 -1.03
C LEU A 424 4.18 -31.59 -0.17
N HIS A 425 4.24 -32.78 0.46
CA HIS A 425 5.41 -33.18 1.24
C HIS A 425 6.71 -33.08 0.41
N GLY A 426 7.71 -32.36 0.93
CA GLY A 426 8.99 -32.14 0.25
C GLY A 426 9.00 -30.96 -0.75
N VAL A 427 7.85 -30.31 -1.01
CA VAL A 427 7.76 -29.15 -1.91
C VAL A 427 8.18 -27.89 -1.17
N PRO A 428 8.91 -26.95 -1.80
CA PRO A 428 9.33 -25.71 -1.15
C PRO A 428 8.18 -24.86 -0.58
N VAL A 429 8.38 -24.30 0.60
CA VAL A 429 7.47 -23.37 1.32
C VAL A 429 8.19 -22.14 1.86
N ALA A 430 9.49 -22.03 1.63
CA ALA A 430 10.25 -20.79 1.80
C ALA A 430 11.34 -20.69 0.74
N LEU A 431 11.68 -19.47 0.35
CA LEU A 431 12.75 -19.19 -0.62
C LEU A 431 13.53 -17.94 -0.21
N ARG A 432 14.75 -17.82 -0.73
CA ARG A 432 15.55 -16.58 -0.70
C ARG A 432 16.06 -16.25 -2.09
N HIS A 433 16.17 -14.95 -2.37
CA HIS A 433 16.81 -14.40 -3.53
C HIS A 433 17.70 -13.24 -3.09
N LEU A 434 19.02 -13.37 -3.25
CA LEU A 434 20.02 -12.48 -2.65
C LEU A 434 21.03 -11.99 -3.69
N THR A 435 20.58 -11.33 -4.76
CA THR A 435 21.47 -10.87 -5.85
C THR A 435 21.19 -9.43 -6.28
N GLY A 436 22.26 -8.70 -6.58
CA GLY A 436 22.20 -7.31 -7.01
C GLY A 436 21.50 -6.42 -5.98
N THR A 437 20.53 -5.64 -6.44
CA THR A 437 19.71 -4.76 -5.59
C THR A 437 18.50 -5.46 -4.98
N LEU A 438 18.12 -6.65 -5.48
CA LEU A 438 16.95 -7.36 -4.99
C LEU A 438 17.34 -8.40 -3.94
N GLN A 439 16.97 -8.13 -2.69
CA GLN A 439 17.20 -9.02 -1.55
C GLN A 439 15.86 -9.32 -0.88
N VAL A 440 15.38 -10.55 -1.08
CA VAL A 440 14.07 -10.99 -0.60
C VAL A 440 14.17 -12.37 0.01
N VAL A 441 13.53 -12.55 1.17
CA VAL A 441 13.25 -13.85 1.76
C VAL A 441 11.74 -13.98 1.92
N VAL A 442 11.18 -15.10 1.49
CA VAL A 442 9.76 -15.42 1.66
C VAL A 442 9.64 -16.68 2.49
N ILE A 443 8.89 -16.62 3.58
CA ILE A 443 8.53 -17.74 4.45
C ILE A 443 7.00 -17.87 4.42
N ASP A 444 6.50 -18.78 3.59
CA ASP A 444 5.06 -18.93 3.33
C ASP A 444 4.38 -19.87 4.35
N PHE A 445 4.75 -19.66 5.61
CA PHE A 445 4.05 -20.20 6.77
C PHE A 445 4.18 -19.21 7.94
N PRO A 446 3.14 -19.08 8.78
CA PRO A 446 3.10 -18.06 9.83
C PRO A 446 3.93 -18.47 11.05
N LEU A 447 4.98 -17.70 11.36
CA LEU A 447 5.89 -18.02 12.47
C LEU A 447 5.19 -18.01 13.83
N TYR A 448 4.15 -17.19 14.02
CA TYR A 448 3.37 -17.16 15.26
C TYR A 448 2.86 -18.55 15.68
N TYR A 449 2.46 -19.39 14.72
CA TYR A 449 1.92 -20.74 14.99
C TYR A 449 2.99 -21.83 15.05
N MET A 450 4.27 -21.45 15.06
CA MET A 450 5.39 -22.38 15.20
C MET A 450 5.94 -22.39 16.63
N GLU A 451 6.70 -23.43 16.95
CA GLU A 451 7.48 -23.50 18.18
C GLU A 451 8.46 -22.32 18.26
N GLU A 452 8.32 -21.48 19.29
CA GLU A 452 9.01 -20.20 19.41
C GLU A 452 10.55 -20.29 19.28
N PRO A 453 11.27 -21.25 19.90
CA PRO A 453 12.72 -21.34 19.74
C PRO A 453 13.15 -21.60 18.29
N GLN A 454 12.36 -22.37 17.53
CA GLN A 454 12.62 -22.68 16.13
C GLN A 454 12.29 -21.50 15.24
N ALA A 455 11.17 -20.81 15.52
CA ALA A 455 10.79 -19.58 14.84
C ALA A 455 11.86 -18.48 15.02
N ARG A 456 12.37 -18.30 16.24
CA ARG A 456 13.46 -17.35 16.54
C ARG A 456 14.71 -17.63 15.72
N GLN A 457 15.14 -18.88 15.69
CA GLN A 457 16.34 -19.24 14.92
C GLN A 457 16.10 -19.08 13.40
N ALA A 458 14.93 -19.44 12.89
CA ALA A 458 14.58 -19.28 11.48
C ALA A 458 14.56 -17.80 11.04
N ILE A 459 13.89 -16.92 11.80
CA ILE A 459 13.84 -15.48 11.47
C ILE A 459 15.21 -14.83 11.63
N THR A 460 15.99 -15.24 12.64
CA THR A 460 17.37 -14.76 12.82
C THR A 460 18.21 -15.07 11.59
N GLN A 461 18.16 -16.30 11.11
CA GLN A 461 18.91 -16.68 9.93
C GLN A 461 18.45 -15.95 8.66
N ALA A 462 17.14 -15.76 8.48
CA ALA A 462 16.60 -14.98 7.36
C ALA A 462 17.09 -13.52 7.37
N LEU A 463 17.17 -12.89 8.54
CA LEU A 463 17.68 -11.53 8.66
C LEU A 463 19.21 -11.46 8.45
N LEU A 464 19.97 -12.45 8.93
CA LEU A 464 21.41 -12.57 8.65
C LEU A 464 21.67 -12.76 7.15
N ASP A 465 20.85 -13.54 6.46
CA ASP A 465 20.90 -13.73 5.00
C ASP A 465 20.65 -12.41 4.25
N LEU A 466 19.75 -11.57 4.77
CA LEU A 466 19.53 -10.20 4.30
C LEU A 466 20.62 -9.23 4.76
N GLY A 467 21.65 -9.69 5.48
CA GLY A 467 22.77 -8.86 5.92
C GLY A 467 22.47 -7.95 7.11
N GLU A 468 21.36 -8.18 7.82
CA GLU A 468 21.13 -7.55 9.12
C GLU A 468 22.07 -8.12 10.17
N THR A 469 22.49 -7.30 11.11
CA THR A 469 23.39 -7.73 12.19
C THR A 469 22.64 -7.79 13.51
N THR A 470 22.89 -8.84 14.29
CA THR A 470 22.44 -8.88 15.68
C THR A 470 23.28 -7.92 16.52
N GLY A 471 22.68 -7.33 17.56
CA GLY A 471 23.28 -6.27 18.39
C GLY A 471 24.51 -6.66 19.23
N ILE A 472 25.27 -7.69 18.86
CA ILE A 472 26.63 -7.92 19.38
C ILE A 472 27.63 -7.27 18.42
N GLY A 473 27.55 -5.94 18.35
CA GLY A 473 28.67 -5.11 17.92
C GLY A 473 29.41 -4.64 19.17
N ASP A 474 30.64 -5.11 19.34
CA ASP A 474 31.57 -4.55 20.31
C ASP A 474 31.72 -3.02 20.06
N GLU A 475 31.56 -2.25 21.13
CA GLU A 475 31.99 -0.85 21.33
C GLU A 475 31.47 0.26 20.38
N ASP A 476 30.66 1.15 20.99
CA ASP A 476 30.70 2.62 20.83
C ASP A 476 30.36 3.25 19.46
N THR A 477 29.09 3.15 19.06
CA THR A 477 28.47 4.20 18.22
C THR A 477 27.21 4.72 18.91
N GLY A 478 27.29 5.95 19.44
CA GLY A 478 26.28 6.58 20.32
C GLY A 478 24.89 6.89 19.73
N VAL A 479 24.39 6.10 18.77
CA VAL A 479 23.12 6.34 18.07
C VAL A 479 21.94 5.51 18.60
N ASN A 480 22.19 4.42 19.36
CA ASN A 480 21.13 3.50 19.81
C ASN A 480 21.06 3.27 21.32
N ALA A 481 21.51 4.25 22.09
CA ALA A 481 21.59 4.13 23.53
C ALA A 481 20.32 4.71 24.20
N PRO A 482 19.81 4.11 25.30
CA PRO A 482 18.58 4.55 25.95
C PRO A 482 18.63 6.05 26.25
N VAL A 483 17.51 6.75 26.06
CA VAL A 483 17.38 8.19 26.37
C VAL A 483 16.61 8.45 27.66
N HIS A 484 15.89 7.45 28.18
CA HIS A 484 15.19 7.49 29.47
C HIS A 484 15.51 6.27 30.34
N PHE A 485 15.28 6.40 31.66
CA PHE A 485 15.27 5.27 32.57
C PHE A 485 13.95 4.51 32.41
N GLU A 486 14.01 3.19 32.29
CA GLU A 486 12.82 2.34 32.09
C GLU A 486 12.91 1.07 32.94
N LEU A 487 11.82 0.69 33.61
CA LEU A 487 11.64 -0.66 34.16
C LEU A 487 10.42 -1.30 33.48
N HIS A 488 10.63 -2.42 32.78
CA HIS A 488 9.58 -3.14 32.07
C HIS A 488 8.85 -4.12 32.98
N GLN A 489 7.64 -4.52 32.56
CA GLN A 489 6.93 -5.63 33.19
C GLN A 489 7.73 -6.92 33.03
N ASN A 490 7.85 -7.70 34.10
CA ASN A 490 8.53 -8.99 34.05
C ASN A 490 7.72 -9.97 33.18
N TYR A 491 8.41 -10.81 32.40
CA TYR A 491 7.78 -11.82 31.56
C TYR A 491 8.47 -13.20 31.72
N PRO A 492 7.71 -14.29 31.86
CA PRO A 492 6.26 -14.34 32.00
C PRO A 492 5.76 -13.69 33.31
N ASN A 493 4.48 -13.32 33.39
CA ASN A 493 3.80 -12.88 34.62
C ASN A 493 2.27 -13.15 34.50
N PRO A 494 1.70 -14.14 35.22
CA PRO A 494 2.34 -14.96 36.23
C PRO A 494 3.45 -15.89 35.68
N PHE A 495 4.42 -16.27 36.52
CA PHE A 495 5.56 -17.11 36.11
C PHE A 495 5.74 -18.35 36.98
N ASN A 496 6.39 -19.39 36.43
CA ASN A 496 6.76 -20.63 37.12
C ASN A 496 8.00 -21.30 36.47
N PRO A 497 9.13 -21.52 37.17
CA PRO A 497 9.57 -20.89 38.41
C PRO A 497 10.35 -19.59 38.16
N SER A 498 10.67 -19.23 36.91
CA SER A 498 11.53 -18.08 36.57
C SER A 498 10.85 -17.03 35.70
N THR A 499 11.26 -15.77 35.86
CA THR A 499 10.81 -14.62 35.08
C THR A 499 11.99 -13.72 34.71
N VAL A 500 11.84 -12.97 33.63
CA VAL A 500 12.84 -12.03 33.12
C VAL A 500 12.39 -10.60 33.45
N ILE A 501 13.27 -9.82 34.07
CA ILE A 501 13.08 -8.40 34.36
C ILE A 501 14.04 -7.60 33.47
N ARG A 502 13.50 -6.67 32.68
CA ARG A 502 14.27 -5.79 31.78
C ARG A 502 14.22 -4.34 32.27
N TYR A 503 15.34 -3.63 32.18
CA TYR A 503 15.41 -2.19 32.46
C TYR A 503 16.44 -1.48 31.59
N ALA A 504 16.30 -0.18 31.40
CA ALA A 504 17.20 0.65 30.60
C ALA A 504 17.76 1.82 31.43
N LEU A 505 19.04 2.15 31.19
CA LEU A 505 19.75 3.27 31.79
C LEU A 505 20.21 4.24 30.68
N PRO A 506 19.82 5.53 30.74
CA PRO A 506 20.25 6.52 29.76
C PRO A 506 21.62 7.12 30.06
N GLN A 507 22.17 6.81 31.22
CA GLN A 507 23.49 7.24 31.68
C GLN A 507 24.08 6.20 32.64
N THR A 508 25.36 6.35 32.96
CA THR A 508 26.01 5.53 33.98
C THR A 508 25.44 5.87 35.37
N ALA A 509 24.88 4.88 36.07
CA ALA A 509 24.22 5.04 37.37
C ALA A 509 24.56 3.89 38.34
N ASP A 510 24.41 4.14 39.65
CA ASP A 510 24.43 3.08 40.66
C ASP A 510 23.06 2.40 40.72
N VAL A 511 23.00 1.14 40.27
CA VAL A 511 21.72 0.42 40.10
C VAL A 511 21.48 -0.54 41.25
N ARG A 512 20.29 -0.48 41.82
CA ARG A 512 19.75 -1.45 42.77
C ARG A 512 18.41 -1.99 42.29
N LEU A 513 18.36 -3.29 42.03
CA LEU A 513 17.14 -4.02 41.68
C LEU A 513 16.84 -5.07 42.75
N GLU A 514 15.70 -4.94 43.43
CA GLU A 514 15.34 -5.75 44.59
C GLU A 514 13.90 -6.26 44.51
N ILE A 515 13.67 -7.47 45.03
CA ILE A 515 12.36 -8.12 45.17
C ILE A 515 11.86 -7.96 46.61
N TYR A 516 10.58 -7.69 46.78
CA TYR A 516 9.89 -7.48 48.03
C TYR A 516 8.59 -8.31 48.10
N ASN A 517 8.21 -8.76 49.29
CA ASN A 517 6.86 -9.29 49.52
C ASN A 517 5.86 -8.17 49.83
N LEU A 518 4.57 -8.51 49.95
CA LEU A 518 3.50 -7.54 50.27
C LEU A 518 3.64 -6.88 51.65
N LEU A 519 4.45 -7.44 52.56
CA LEU A 519 4.76 -6.84 53.86
C LEU A 519 5.93 -5.84 53.78
N GLY A 520 6.47 -5.59 52.58
CA GLY A 520 7.63 -4.72 52.37
C GLY A 520 8.96 -5.35 52.79
N GLN A 521 9.00 -6.64 53.08
CA GLN A 521 10.24 -7.34 53.40
C GLN A 521 10.98 -7.67 52.11
N ARG A 522 12.27 -7.30 52.04
CA ARG A 522 13.14 -7.63 50.92
C ARG A 522 13.42 -9.13 50.88
N ILE A 523 13.09 -9.73 49.75
CA ILE A 523 13.25 -11.17 49.47
C ILE A 523 14.59 -11.47 48.83
N ALA A 524 15.00 -10.68 47.83
CA ALA A 524 16.25 -10.86 47.11
C ALA A 524 16.75 -9.52 46.54
N THR A 525 18.06 -9.35 46.49
CA THR A 525 18.73 -8.29 45.71
C THR A 525 19.29 -8.93 44.45
N LEU A 526 18.77 -8.53 43.28
CA LEU A 526 19.17 -9.08 41.99
C LEU A 526 20.32 -8.30 41.36
N VAL A 527 20.36 -6.99 41.59
CA VAL A 527 21.43 -6.10 41.12
C VAL A 527 21.76 -5.10 42.21
N ASN A 528 23.05 -4.87 42.45
CA ASN A 528 23.55 -3.82 43.35
C ASN A 528 24.96 -3.44 42.92
N ARG A 529 25.09 -2.74 41.78
CA ARG A 529 26.37 -2.35 41.19
C ARG A 529 26.22 -1.13 40.30
N ARG A 530 27.33 -0.44 40.06
CA ARG A 530 27.42 0.62 39.06
C ARG A 530 27.35 0.02 37.65
N GLN A 531 26.50 0.58 36.80
CA GLN A 531 26.28 0.13 35.42
C GLN A 531 26.33 1.32 34.47
N THR A 532 26.92 1.13 33.29
CA THR A 532 27.00 2.17 32.25
C THR A 532 25.66 2.37 31.53
N ARG A 533 25.55 3.40 30.69
CA ARG A 533 24.39 3.58 29.80
C ARG A 533 24.14 2.29 28.99
N GLY A 534 22.90 1.82 28.94
CA GLY A 534 22.54 0.57 28.23
C GLY A 534 21.24 -0.08 28.70
N ARG A 535 20.82 -1.13 28.01
CA ARG A 535 19.68 -1.98 28.38
C ARG A 535 20.20 -3.23 29.12
N TYR A 536 19.47 -3.67 30.13
CA TYR A 536 19.87 -4.76 31.03
C TYR A 536 18.73 -5.75 31.25
N THR A 537 19.11 -7.02 31.35
CA THR A 537 18.21 -8.15 31.55
C THR A 537 18.66 -8.95 32.77
N VAL A 538 17.72 -9.26 33.67
CA VAL A 538 17.97 -9.99 34.92
C VAL A 538 16.91 -11.07 35.09
N ILE A 539 17.32 -12.28 35.44
CA ILE A 539 16.41 -13.40 35.68
C ILE A 539 16.20 -13.54 37.20
N TRP A 540 14.94 -13.71 37.61
CA TRP A 540 14.60 -14.17 38.96
C TRP A 540 13.94 -15.53 38.90
N ASP A 541 14.42 -16.50 39.67
CA ASP A 541 14.00 -17.91 39.67
C ASP A 541 13.07 -18.27 40.86
N GLY A 542 12.48 -17.25 41.49
CA GLY A 542 11.57 -17.44 42.62
C GLY A 542 12.28 -17.91 43.90
N ARG A 543 13.55 -17.56 44.11
CA ARG A 543 14.30 -17.82 45.33
C ARG A 543 14.58 -16.55 46.13
N ASP A 544 14.68 -16.69 47.45
CA ASP A 544 15.15 -15.65 48.35
C ASP A 544 16.69 -15.52 48.33
N GLN A 545 17.22 -14.53 49.06
CA GLN A 545 18.66 -14.28 49.19
C GLN A 545 19.48 -15.48 49.70
N SER A 546 18.84 -16.45 50.39
CA SER A 546 19.47 -17.67 50.89
C SER A 546 19.40 -18.85 49.91
N GLY A 547 18.88 -18.62 48.69
CA GLY A 547 18.67 -19.64 47.67
C GLY A 547 17.48 -20.56 47.94
N LYS A 548 16.65 -20.25 48.95
CA LYS A 548 15.46 -21.02 49.25
C LYS A 548 14.30 -20.55 48.38
N PRO A 549 13.49 -21.47 47.84
CA PRO A 549 12.34 -21.05 47.07
C PRO A 549 11.28 -20.34 47.93
N VAL A 550 10.65 -19.32 47.36
CA VAL A 550 9.56 -18.59 48.01
C VAL A 550 8.19 -19.15 47.59
N ALA A 551 7.14 -18.86 48.37
CA ALA A 551 5.80 -19.37 48.14
C ALA A 551 5.11 -18.71 46.93
N SER A 552 4.14 -19.39 46.32
CA SER A 552 3.25 -18.80 45.30
C SER A 552 2.56 -17.56 45.87
N GLY A 553 2.49 -16.49 45.09
CA GLY A 553 1.93 -15.22 45.57
C GLY A 553 2.40 -13.99 44.80
N ILE A 554 1.96 -12.83 45.28
CA ILE A 554 2.31 -11.53 44.71
C ILE A 554 3.57 -10.99 45.38
N TYR A 555 4.49 -10.51 44.56
CA TYR A 555 5.70 -9.81 44.99
C TYR A 555 5.81 -8.50 44.20
N LEU A 556 6.65 -7.60 44.71
CA LEU A 556 7.01 -6.36 44.06
C LEU A 556 8.50 -6.37 43.74
N TYR A 557 8.90 -5.73 42.65
CA TYR A 557 10.30 -5.45 42.36
C TYR A 557 10.49 -3.97 42.13
N ARG A 558 11.62 -3.48 42.62
CA ARG A 558 11.94 -2.05 42.66
C ARG A 558 13.31 -1.82 42.05
N LEU A 559 13.36 -0.95 41.05
CA LEU A 559 14.59 -0.43 40.49
C LEU A 559 14.86 0.96 41.08
N GLU A 560 16.03 1.14 41.67
CA GLU A 560 16.60 2.45 42.02
C GLU A 560 17.84 2.69 41.16
N ALA A 561 17.92 3.83 40.48
CA ALA A 561 19.08 4.28 39.74
C ALA A 561 19.17 5.82 39.80
N ASP A 562 20.16 6.37 40.50
CA ASP A 562 20.30 7.80 40.80
C ASP A 562 19.00 8.44 41.36
N HIS A 563 18.30 9.26 40.56
CA HIS A 563 17.03 9.92 40.89
C HIS A 563 15.79 9.12 40.47
N PHE A 564 15.96 8.02 39.75
CA PHE A 564 14.88 7.18 39.24
C PHE A 564 14.51 6.07 40.22
N VAL A 565 13.22 5.97 40.54
CA VAL A 565 12.66 4.87 41.33
C VAL A 565 11.38 4.39 40.66
N GLN A 566 11.34 3.13 40.23
CA GLN A 566 10.13 2.51 39.70
C GLN A 566 9.87 1.16 40.37
N VAL A 567 8.59 0.88 40.65
CA VAL A 567 8.14 -0.37 41.27
C VAL A 567 7.13 -1.04 40.35
N ARG A 568 7.23 -2.36 40.21
CA ARG A 568 6.26 -3.18 39.47
C ARG A 568 5.91 -4.45 40.23
N LYS A 569 4.77 -5.04 39.88
CA LYS A 569 4.21 -6.25 40.51
C LYS A 569 4.55 -7.48 39.71
N LEU A 570 4.89 -8.59 40.36
CA LEU A 570 5.04 -9.91 39.75
C LEU A 570 4.29 -10.99 40.55
N VAL A 571 3.82 -12.03 39.86
CA VAL A 571 2.97 -13.09 40.40
C VAL A 571 3.65 -14.43 40.17
N LEU A 572 4.09 -15.08 41.25
CA LEU A 572 4.69 -16.42 41.19
C LEU A 572 3.59 -17.48 41.33
N LEU A 573 3.53 -18.40 40.37
CA LEU A 573 2.74 -19.63 40.45
C LEU A 573 3.68 -20.81 40.60
N ARG A 574 3.37 -21.71 41.53
CA ARG A 574 4.05 -22.99 41.73
C ARG A 574 3.04 -24.06 42.07
#